data_AF-A0A3A0ERF4-F1
#
_entry.id   AF-A0A3A0ERF4-F1
#
_cell.length_a   1.000
_cell.length_b   1.000
_cell.length_c   1.000
_cell.angle_alpha   90.00
_cell.angle_beta   90.00
_cell.angle_gamma   90.00
#
_symmetry.space_group_name_H-M   'P 1'
#
loop_
_entity.id
_entity.type
_entity.pdbx_description
1 polymer ?
#
loop_
_entity_poly.entity_id
_entity_poly.type
_entity_poly.pdbx_seq_one_letter_code
_entity_poly.pdbx_strand_id
1 'polypeptide(L)'
;MGRALIAVALLALAFVAWRAAPGIGAPSADALAAFVARAEPDAPAGFALFAALVLAASLVSEDLTCIGVGLLVAQGRVGYGAGVAACALALWLGDLALYGAGRLLDLSRLRARAVLGAGPLWILASRFLPGARLPTYVAAGALRYPLGAFALWLGVGALLWTPIAVGAAAGLGGIAGTHGGMALAAVALAVFVALRLAARVATWRGRRLLFGAWQRWRRWEFWPSGLLYAPLVPWIAWLALRHGGLRVATAANPGMPAGGLCGEAKHPILAALAAAWPERVARTGFVPRGPVEARVAHVQRFVREHALAFPVVLKPDVGERGSGVAIVRDASTLRAALAARSGDLLVQEYVAGVELGLFYVRRPGEARGRLTSITEKRMIAVTGDGASTLEALILRDPRAVCLAPVHLARHAASLARVPAAGARVPLVEIGTHSRGALFLDAAALATPALEDAVDRLSRGHPGFHLGRYDVRADSIEALQAGRFRVIELNGLTAEPTSMYDPRHGVVHAWRALAAQWRTAFEIGAANVAAGARPAGWREIARLWRARGA
;
A
#
# COMPACT_ATOMS: atom_id res chain seq x y z
N MET A 1 -45.97 17.72 -1.37
CA MET A 1 -45.05 16.72 -1.98
C MET A 1 -45.17 15.30 -1.41
N GLY A 2 -45.48 15.09 -0.12
CA GLY A 2 -45.52 13.74 0.48
C GLY A 2 -46.65 12.79 0.05
N ARG A 3 -47.81 13.30 -0.39
CA ARG A 3 -48.92 12.50 -0.94
C ARG A 3 -48.67 12.03 -2.38
N ALA A 4 -47.90 12.80 -3.15
CA ALA A 4 -47.57 12.50 -4.53
C ALA A 4 -46.62 11.29 -4.67
N LEU A 5 -45.68 11.10 -3.74
CA LEU A 5 -44.73 9.98 -3.78
C LEU A 5 -45.34 8.63 -3.32
N ILE A 6 -46.30 8.65 -2.39
CA ILE A 6 -47.10 7.46 -2.05
C ILE A 6 -48.01 7.11 -3.22
N ALA A 7 -48.64 8.12 -3.84
CA ALA A 7 -49.41 7.92 -5.06
C ALA A 7 -48.53 7.35 -6.18
N VAL A 8 -47.28 7.81 -6.35
CA VAL A 8 -46.34 7.27 -7.35
C VAL A 8 -45.88 5.84 -7.02
N ALA A 9 -45.63 5.50 -5.75
CA ALA A 9 -45.26 4.14 -5.35
C ALA A 9 -46.44 3.15 -5.49
N LEU A 10 -47.65 3.57 -5.12
CA LEU A 10 -48.88 2.79 -5.29
C LEU A 10 -49.35 2.76 -6.75
N LEU A 11 -49.10 3.81 -7.54
CA LEU A 11 -49.30 3.84 -9.00
C LEU A 11 -48.27 2.94 -9.69
N ALA A 12 -47.02 2.89 -9.24
CA ALA A 12 -46.02 1.95 -9.76
C ALA A 12 -46.41 0.50 -9.45
N LEU A 13 -46.89 0.23 -8.22
CA LEU A 13 -47.43 -1.07 -7.82
C LEU A 13 -48.71 -1.45 -8.59
N ALA A 14 -49.62 -0.50 -8.80
CA ALA A 14 -50.85 -0.68 -9.57
C ALA A 14 -50.58 -0.81 -11.08
N PHE A 15 -49.58 -0.11 -11.63
CA PHE A 15 -49.16 -0.19 -13.03
C PHE A 15 -48.46 -1.51 -13.33
N VAL A 16 -47.66 -2.03 -12.40
CA VAL A 16 -47.07 -3.37 -12.48
C VAL A 16 -48.15 -4.46 -12.38
N ALA A 17 -49.16 -4.27 -11.51
CA ALA A 17 -50.32 -5.17 -11.42
C ALA A 17 -51.22 -5.11 -12.68
N TRP A 18 -51.41 -3.93 -13.27
CA TRP A 18 -52.21 -3.73 -14.50
C TRP A 18 -51.56 -4.38 -15.73
N ARG A 19 -50.22 -4.36 -15.84
CA ARG A 19 -49.51 -5.00 -16.96
C ARG A 19 -49.64 -6.53 -16.97
N ALA A 20 -50.10 -7.14 -15.88
CA ALA A 20 -50.26 -8.58 -15.74
C ALA A 20 -51.64 -9.11 -16.17
N ALA A 21 -52.62 -8.26 -16.50
CA ALA A 21 -53.96 -8.67 -16.92
C ALA A 21 -54.57 -7.73 -17.99
N PRO A 22 -54.46 -8.03 -19.30
CA PRO A 22 -55.00 -7.18 -20.35
C PRO A 22 -56.53 -7.36 -20.45
N GLY A 23 -57.29 -6.32 -20.09
CA GLY A 23 -58.75 -6.31 -20.29
C GLY A 23 -59.58 -5.45 -19.33
N ILE A 24 -59.00 -4.93 -18.24
CA ILE A 24 -59.72 -4.11 -17.25
C ILE A 24 -59.27 -2.64 -17.39
N GLY A 25 -60.24 -1.73 -17.56
CA GLY A 25 -59.99 -0.29 -17.66
C GLY A 25 -59.29 0.26 -16.41
N ALA A 26 -58.34 1.19 -16.61
CA ALA A 26 -57.56 1.76 -15.52
C ALA A 26 -58.48 2.55 -14.54
N PRO A 27 -58.35 2.38 -13.22
CA PRO A 27 -59.10 3.16 -12.24
C PRO A 27 -58.69 4.64 -12.31
N SER A 28 -59.65 5.54 -12.08
CA SER A 28 -59.40 6.99 -12.10
C SER A 28 -58.51 7.42 -10.93
N ALA A 29 -57.69 8.46 -11.15
CA ALA A 29 -56.78 9.00 -10.14
C ALA A 29 -57.51 9.44 -8.86
N ASP A 30 -58.76 9.91 -8.99
CA ASP A 30 -59.59 10.35 -7.86
C ASP A 30 -60.11 9.17 -7.02
N ALA A 31 -60.45 8.03 -7.65
CA ALA A 31 -60.85 6.82 -6.94
C ALA A 31 -59.67 6.22 -6.14
N LEU A 32 -58.46 6.26 -6.72
CA LEU A 32 -57.23 5.81 -6.07
C LEU A 32 -56.83 6.74 -4.91
N ALA A 33 -57.00 8.06 -5.07
CA ALA A 33 -56.75 9.04 -4.01
C ALA A 33 -57.73 8.92 -2.84
N ALA A 34 -59.02 8.70 -3.12
CA ALA A 34 -60.04 8.47 -2.11
C ALA A 34 -59.86 7.13 -1.35
N PHE A 35 -59.32 6.11 -2.02
CA PHE A 35 -58.97 4.82 -1.43
C PHE A 35 -57.79 4.92 -0.46
N VAL A 36 -56.74 5.66 -0.84
CA VAL A 36 -55.55 5.89 -0.01
C VAL A 36 -55.86 6.74 1.22
N ALA A 37 -56.80 7.69 1.12
CA ALA A 37 -57.22 8.53 2.24
C ALA A 37 -57.94 7.75 3.37
N ARG A 38 -58.45 6.54 3.11
CA ARG A 38 -59.12 5.68 4.11
C ARG A 38 -58.18 4.69 4.80
N ALA A 39 -56.93 4.58 4.34
CA ALA A 39 -55.95 3.65 4.86
C ALA A 39 -55.10 4.30 5.96
N GLU A 40 -55.72 4.68 7.09
CA GLU A 40 -54.96 4.97 8.31
C GLU A 40 -54.51 3.63 8.93
N PRO A 41 -53.20 3.41 9.18
CA PRO A 41 -52.68 2.13 9.70
C PRO A 41 -53.21 1.75 11.09
N ASP A 42 -53.79 2.71 11.82
CA ASP A 42 -54.18 2.55 13.23
C ASP A 42 -55.56 1.89 13.42
N ALA A 43 -56.31 1.68 12.33
CA ALA A 43 -57.54 0.89 12.33
C ALA A 43 -57.28 -0.53 11.81
N PRO A 44 -57.89 -1.59 12.37
CA PRO A 44 -57.68 -2.99 11.95
C PRO A 44 -57.96 -3.23 10.45
N ALA A 45 -58.88 -2.47 9.85
CA ALA A 45 -59.14 -2.50 8.40
C ALA A 45 -58.00 -1.87 7.57
N GLY A 46 -57.34 -0.83 8.08
CA GLY A 46 -56.20 -0.17 7.42
C GLY A 46 -54.93 -1.02 7.44
N PHE A 47 -54.67 -1.72 8.55
CA PHE A 47 -53.58 -2.69 8.62
C PHE A 47 -53.78 -3.87 7.66
N ALA A 48 -55.00 -4.42 7.59
CA ALA A 48 -55.31 -5.52 6.66
C ALA A 48 -55.07 -5.11 5.19
N LEU A 49 -55.48 -3.90 4.82
CA LEU A 49 -55.23 -3.35 3.49
C LEU A 49 -53.72 -3.12 3.22
N PHE A 50 -52.99 -2.56 4.20
CA PHE A 50 -51.54 -2.40 4.11
C PHE A 50 -50.82 -3.74 3.95
N ALA A 51 -51.17 -4.75 4.75
CA ALA A 51 -50.61 -6.09 4.66
C ALA A 51 -50.91 -6.75 3.30
N ALA A 52 -52.11 -6.54 2.74
CA ALA A 52 -52.47 -7.04 1.41
C ALA A 52 -51.64 -6.38 0.29
N LEU A 53 -51.36 -5.07 0.41
CA LEU A 53 -50.50 -4.35 -0.54
C LEU A 53 -49.04 -4.79 -0.44
N VAL A 54 -48.52 -4.99 0.77
CA VAL A 54 -47.18 -5.52 1.01
C VAL A 54 -47.06 -6.95 0.46
N LEU A 55 -48.09 -7.78 0.63
CA LEU A 55 -48.17 -9.11 0.02
C LEU A 55 -48.09 -9.03 -1.51
N ALA A 56 -48.92 -8.21 -2.16
CA ALA A 56 -48.88 -8.04 -3.60
C ALA A 56 -47.53 -7.53 -4.12
N ALA A 57 -46.92 -6.57 -3.42
CA ALA A 57 -45.59 -6.04 -3.73
C ALA A 57 -44.49 -7.11 -3.62
N SER A 58 -44.57 -7.96 -2.58
CA SER A 58 -43.57 -8.99 -2.31
C SER A 58 -43.50 -10.06 -3.40
N LEU A 59 -44.62 -10.33 -4.08
CA LEU A 59 -44.68 -11.25 -5.22
C LEU A 59 -43.90 -10.73 -6.44
N VAL A 60 -43.73 -9.41 -6.55
CA VAL A 60 -42.90 -8.78 -7.59
C VAL A 60 -41.44 -8.71 -7.15
N SER A 61 -41.19 -8.22 -5.93
CA SER A 61 -39.85 -8.15 -5.36
C SER A 61 -39.88 -8.05 -3.83
N GLU A 62 -39.47 -9.14 -3.17
CA GLU A 62 -39.30 -9.21 -1.71
C GLU A 62 -38.34 -8.12 -1.18
N ASP A 63 -37.19 -7.94 -1.82
CA ASP A 63 -36.15 -7.03 -1.34
C ASP A 63 -36.59 -5.56 -1.46
N LEU A 64 -37.21 -5.17 -2.58
CA LEU A 64 -37.77 -3.82 -2.75
C LEU A 64 -38.93 -3.56 -1.81
N THR A 65 -39.72 -4.60 -1.48
CA THR A 65 -40.82 -4.50 -0.53
C THR A 65 -40.30 -4.21 0.88
N CYS A 66 -39.26 -4.94 1.33
CA CYS A 66 -38.62 -4.69 2.63
C CYS A 66 -37.98 -3.30 2.70
N ILE A 67 -37.32 -2.86 1.63
CA ILE A 67 -36.74 -1.52 1.53
C ILE A 67 -37.82 -0.45 1.56
N GLY A 68 -38.90 -0.62 0.79
CA GLY A 68 -40.03 0.31 0.72
C GLY A 68 -40.73 0.47 2.07
N VAL A 69 -41.01 -0.65 2.76
CA VAL A 69 -41.58 -0.62 4.11
C VAL A 69 -40.59 0.00 5.11
N GLY A 70 -39.30 -0.31 5.02
CA GLY A 70 -38.27 0.35 5.83
C GLY A 70 -38.23 1.87 5.64
N LEU A 71 -38.37 2.35 4.41
CA LEU A 71 -38.44 3.79 4.12
C LEU A 71 -39.72 4.44 4.66
N LEU A 72 -40.85 3.74 4.62
CA LEU A 72 -42.10 4.22 5.24
C LEU A 72 -41.98 4.28 6.77
N VAL A 73 -41.27 3.32 7.38
CA VAL A 73 -40.92 3.34 8.81
C VAL A 73 -40.00 4.52 9.12
N ALA A 74 -38.97 4.76 8.31
CA ALA A 74 -38.05 5.91 8.47
C ALA A 74 -38.78 7.27 8.40
N GLN A 75 -39.85 7.35 7.62
CA GLN A 75 -40.68 8.54 7.47
C GLN A 75 -41.74 8.69 8.58
N GLY A 76 -41.80 7.77 9.54
CA GLY A 76 -42.80 7.76 10.62
C GLY A 76 -44.22 7.45 10.14
N ARG A 77 -44.39 6.85 8.95
CA ARG A 77 -45.70 6.57 8.35
C ARG A 77 -46.25 5.20 8.71
N VAL A 78 -45.39 4.29 9.13
CA VAL A 78 -45.74 2.93 9.56
C VAL A 78 -44.92 2.62 10.82
N GLY A 79 -45.56 2.07 11.85
CA GLY A 79 -44.86 1.59 13.04
C GLY A 79 -43.93 0.42 12.70
N TYR A 80 -42.71 0.40 13.24
CA TYR A 80 -41.71 -0.63 12.94
C TYR A 80 -42.25 -2.06 13.12
N GLY A 81 -42.94 -2.33 14.23
CA GLY A 81 -43.55 -3.64 14.49
C GLY A 81 -44.61 -4.04 13.45
N ALA A 82 -45.47 -3.11 13.06
CA ALA A 82 -46.50 -3.33 12.04
C ALA A 82 -45.89 -3.57 10.65
N GLY A 83 -44.87 -2.79 10.27
CA GLY A 83 -44.15 -2.96 9.02
C GLY A 83 -43.41 -4.31 8.93
N VAL A 84 -42.70 -4.69 10.00
CA VAL A 84 -42.02 -5.99 10.09
C VAL A 84 -43.02 -7.14 10.04
N ALA A 85 -44.14 -7.07 10.77
CA ALA A 85 -45.17 -8.10 10.76
C ALA A 85 -45.81 -8.26 9.39
N ALA A 86 -46.15 -7.15 8.72
CA ALA A 86 -46.72 -7.17 7.37
C ALA A 86 -45.74 -7.76 6.34
N CYS A 87 -44.47 -7.36 6.37
CA CYS A 87 -43.44 -7.95 5.51
C CYS A 87 -43.23 -9.44 5.83
N ALA A 88 -43.09 -9.82 7.10
CA ALA A 88 -42.83 -11.22 7.46
C ALA A 88 -43.98 -12.13 7.01
N LEU A 89 -45.23 -11.68 7.17
CA LEU A 89 -46.42 -12.38 6.70
C LEU A 89 -46.45 -12.48 5.16
N ALA A 90 -46.21 -11.36 4.47
CA ALA A 90 -46.18 -11.29 3.01
C ALA A 90 -45.16 -12.26 2.41
N LEU A 91 -43.95 -12.24 2.96
CA LEU A 91 -42.85 -13.09 2.52
C LEU A 91 -43.09 -14.56 2.81
N TRP A 92 -43.61 -14.88 3.99
CA TRP A 92 -43.98 -16.24 4.35
C TRP A 92 -45.06 -16.80 3.42
N LEU A 93 -46.10 -16.02 3.11
CA LEU A 93 -47.16 -16.43 2.18
C LEU A 93 -46.67 -16.55 0.73
N GLY A 94 -45.84 -15.62 0.26
CA GLY A 94 -45.25 -15.66 -1.08
C GLY A 94 -44.35 -16.89 -1.29
N ASP A 95 -43.52 -17.20 -0.30
CA ASP A 95 -42.65 -18.38 -0.35
C ASP A 95 -43.42 -19.71 -0.23
N LEU A 96 -44.54 -19.73 0.50
CA LEU A 96 -45.48 -20.85 0.51
C LEU A 96 -46.15 -21.06 -0.86
N ALA A 97 -46.44 -19.98 -1.59
CA ALA A 97 -46.97 -20.06 -2.95
C ALA A 97 -45.94 -20.68 -3.92
N LEU A 98 -44.65 -20.37 -3.77
CA LEU A 98 -43.56 -21.01 -4.54
C LEU A 98 -43.47 -22.52 -4.27
N TYR A 99 -43.60 -22.92 -3.00
CA TYR A 99 -43.71 -24.34 -2.65
C TYR A 99 -44.95 -24.99 -3.26
N GLY A 100 -46.10 -24.31 -3.21
CA GLY A 100 -47.35 -24.77 -3.82
C GLY A 100 -47.23 -24.97 -5.33
N ALA A 101 -46.61 -24.02 -6.04
CA ALA A 101 -46.31 -24.12 -7.46
C ALA A 101 -45.41 -25.32 -7.77
N GLY A 102 -44.42 -25.58 -6.92
CA GLY A 102 -43.59 -26.78 -7.01
C GLY A 102 -44.39 -28.09 -6.94
N ARG A 103 -45.45 -28.16 -6.13
CA ARG A 103 -46.29 -29.38 -6.03
C ARG A 103 -47.06 -29.70 -7.32
N LEU A 104 -47.29 -28.69 -8.16
CA LEU A 104 -47.95 -28.84 -9.46
C LEU A 104 -46.98 -29.30 -10.56
N LEU A 105 -45.67 -29.28 -10.28
CA LEU A 105 -44.62 -29.66 -11.23
C LEU A 105 -44.07 -31.05 -10.89
N ASP A 106 -44.05 -31.96 -11.85
CA ASP A 106 -43.39 -33.25 -11.71
C ASP A 106 -41.91 -33.16 -12.11
N LEU A 107 -41.05 -32.82 -11.14
CA LEU A 107 -39.59 -32.74 -11.32
C LEU A 107 -38.88 -34.03 -10.89
N SER A 108 -39.59 -35.17 -10.81
CA SER A 108 -39.05 -36.48 -10.37
C SER A 108 -37.86 -37.00 -11.19
N ARG A 109 -37.65 -36.45 -12.40
CA ARG A 109 -36.56 -36.80 -13.32
C ARG A 109 -35.32 -35.89 -13.23
N LEU A 110 -35.38 -34.77 -12.50
CA LEU A 110 -34.25 -33.86 -12.32
C LEU A 110 -33.43 -34.26 -11.08
N ARG A 111 -32.12 -33.96 -11.09
CA ARG A 111 -31.19 -34.11 -9.94
C ARG A 111 -31.55 -33.24 -8.71
N ALA A 112 -32.82 -32.89 -8.52
CA ALA A 112 -33.36 -32.11 -7.41
C ALA A 112 -33.20 -32.79 -6.04
N ARG A 113 -33.00 -34.11 -6.02
CA ARG A 113 -32.73 -34.88 -4.79
C ARG A 113 -31.45 -34.45 -4.05
N ALA A 114 -30.48 -33.86 -4.75
CA ALA A 114 -29.24 -33.36 -4.16
C ALA A 114 -29.44 -32.03 -3.39
N VAL A 115 -30.48 -31.24 -3.70
CA VAL A 115 -30.72 -29.91 -3.11
C VAL A 115 -31.42 -30.00 -1.75
N LEU A 116 -32.28 -31.01 -1.54
CA LEU A 116 -32.98 -31.21 -0.26
C LEU A 116 -32.29 -32.20 0.69
N GLY A 117 -31.19 -32.83 0.29
CA GLY A 117 -30.40 -33.73 1.15
C GLY A 117 -29.78 -33.05 2.37
N ALA A 118 -29.79 -31.71 2.41
CA ALA A 118 -29.25 -30.88 3.49
C ALA A 118 -30.26 -30.55 4.62
N GLY A 119 -31.49 -31.07 4.54
CA GLY A 119 -32.48 -30.96 5.62
C GLY A 119 -33.08 -29.56 5.83
N PRO A 120 -33.81 -29.34 6.94
CA PRO A 120 -34.53 -28.09 7.20
C PRO A 120 -33.65 -26.85 7.33
N LEU A 121 -32.38 -27.02 7.71
CA LEU A 121 -31.40 -25.93 7.81
C LEU A 121 -31.08 -25.30 6.45
N TRP A 122 -31.22 -26.05 5.35
CA TRP A 122 -31.03 -25.49 4.01
C TRP A 122 -32.16 -24.54 3.60
N ILE A 123 -33.40 -24.84 4.00
CA ILE A 123 -34.56 -23.93 3.77
C ILE A 123 -34.26 -22.58 4.43
N LEU A 124 -33.77 -22.61 5.68
CA LEU A 124 -33.36 -21.42 6.41
C LEU A 124 -32.17 -20.71 5.73
N ALA A 125 -31.11 -21.44 5.39
CA ALA A 125 -29.90 -20.89 4.78
C ALA A 125 -30.14 -20.27 3.40
N SER A 126 -31.05 -20.85 2.60
CA SER A 126 -31.38 -20.37 1.26
C SER A 126 -31.95 -18.95 1.26
N ARG A 127 -32.49 -18.49 2.38
CA ARG A 127 -32.99 -17.12 2.56
C ARG A 127 -31.87 -16.08 2.66
N PHE A 128 -30.67 -16.50 3.08
CA PHE A 128 -29.47 -15.65 3.17
C PHE A 128 -28.57 -15.75 1.93
N LEU A 129 -28.93 -16.60 0.96
CA LEU A 129 -28.13 -16.86 -0.23
C LEU A 129 -28.85 -16.33 -1.49
N PRO A 130 -28.36 -15.26 -2.13
CA PRO A 130 -29.00 -14.69 -3.31
C PRO A 130 -29.23 -15.73 -4.41
N GLY A 131 -30.46 -15.78 -4.93
CA GLY A 131 -30.85 -16.70 -6.01
C GLY A 131 -31.12 -18.15 -5.58
N ALA A 132 -30.93 -18.53 -4.31
CA ALA A 132 -31.14 -19.90 -3.86
C ALA A 132 -32.61 -20.21 -3.46
N ARG A 133 -33.41 -19.20 -3.11
CA ARG A 133 -34.81 -19.37 -2.64
C ARG A 133 -35.72 -20.04 -3.68
N LEU A 134 -35.81 -19.46 -4.88
CA LEU A 134 -36.68 -19.95 -5.95
C LEU A 134 -36.43 -21.43 -6.29
N PRO A 135 -35.18 -21.86 -6.61
CA PRO A 135 -34.93 -23.27 -6.90
C PRO A 135 -35.14 -24.17 -5.68
N THR A 136 -34.84 -23.69 -4.47
CA THR A 136 -35.00 -24.50 -3.24
C THR A 136 -36.48 -24.73 -2.90
N TYR A 137 -37.33 -23.70 -2.97
CA TYR A 137 -38.73 -23.79 -2.56
C TYR A 137 -39.59 -24.52 -3.58
N VAL A 138 -39.34 -24.28 -4.88
CA VAL A 138 -39.99 -25.04 -5.96
C VAL A 138 -39.58 -26.53 -5.90
N ALA A 139 -38.30 -26.83 -5.65
CA ALA A 139 -37.84 -28.20 -5.47
C ALA A 139 -38.45 -28.87 -4.23
N ALA A 140 -38.60 -28.14 -3.12
CA ALA A 140 -39.26 -28.62 -1.91
C ALA A 140 -40.72 -29.03 -2.18
N GLY A 141 -41.44 -28.26 -3.00
CA GLY A 141 -42.79 -28.57 -3.46
C GLY A 141 -42.84 -29.80 -4.35
N ALA A 142 -42.00 -29.85 -5.39
CA ALA A 142 -41.98 -30.95 -6.36
C ALA A 142 -41.61 -32.30 -5.73
N LEU A 143 -40.71 -32.28 -4.73
CA LEU A 143 -40.31 -33.46 -3.96
C LEU A 143 -41.26 -33.78 -2.79
N ARG A 144 -42.39 -33.07 -2.68
CA ARG A 144 -43.43 -33.28 -1.66
C ARG A 144 -42.91 -33.25 -0.23
N TYR A 145 -41.94 -32.38 0.07
CA TYR A 145 -41.44 -32.19 1.44
C TYR A 145 -42.60 -31.81 2.38
N PRO A 146 -42.64 -32.27 3.66
CA PRO A 146 -43.78 -32.01 4.55
C PRO A 146 -44.10 -30.52 4.69
N LEU A 147 -45.33 -30.12 4.35
CA LEU A 147 -45.76 -28.72 4.32
C LEU A 147 -45.60 -28.03 5.67
N GLY A 148 -45.99 -28.70 6.77
CA GLY A 148 -45.87 -28.13 8.12
C GLY A 148 -44.42 -27.84 8.51
N ALA A 149 -43.49 -28.75 8.20
CA ALA A 149 -42.07 -28.54 8.45
C ALA A 149 -41.50 -27.43 7.57
N PHE A 150 -41.87 -27.40 6.28
CA PHE A 150 -41.45 -26.32 5.37
C PHE A 150 -41.93 -24.96 5.85
N ALA A 151 -43.22 -24.84 6.18
CA ALA A 151 -43.85 -23.61 6.65
C ALA A 151 -43.22 -23.09 7.96
N LEU A 152 -42.87 -24.00 8.88
CA LEU A 152 -42.20 -23.65 10.14
C LEU A 152 -40.82 -23.03 9.89
N TRP A 153 -39.94 -23.71 9.15
CA TRP A 153 -38.58 -23.24 8.91
C TRP A 153 -38.54 -21.98 8.04
N LEU A 154 -39.49 -21.86 7.12
CA LEU A 154 -39.69 -20.67 6.33
C LEU A 154 -40.12 -19.47 7.19
N GLY A 155 -41.06 -19.69 8.13
CA GLY A 155 -41.53 -18.69 9.08
C GLY A 155 -40.42 -18.22 10.02
N VAL A 156 -39.62 -19.15 10.54
CA VAL A 156 -38.40 -18.82 11.33
C VAL A 156 -37.45 -17.96 10.50
N GLY A 157 -37.18 -18.32 9.25
CA GLY A 157 -36.34 -17.52 8.36
C GLY A 157 -36.90 -16.13 8.10
N ALA A 158 -38.21 -16.00 7.84
CA ALA A 158 -38.86 -14.72 7.62
C ALA A 158 -38.79 -13.83 8.87
N LEU A 159 -39.03 -14.41 10.06
CA LEU A 159 -38.96 -13.69 11.34
C LEU A 159 -37.54 -13.26 11.72
N LEU A 160 -36.50 -13.96 11.26
CA LEU A 160 -35.11 -13.57 11.47
C LEU A 160 -34.65 -12.51 10.46
N TRP A 161 -34.97 -12.68 9.18
CA TRP A 161 -34.49 -11.80 8.11
C TRP A 161 -35.22 -10.46 8.04
N THR A 162 -36.55 -10.48 8.18
CA THR A 162 -37.40 -9.30 7.93
C THR A 162 -37.11 -8.13 8.88
N PRO A 163 -36.94 -8.32 10.21
CA PRO A 163 -36.58 -7.22 11.10
C PRO A 163 -35.24 -6.59 10.73
N ILE A 164 -34.25 -7.41 10.31
CA ILE A 164 -32.93 -6.94 9.91
C ILE A 164 -33.02 -6.11 8.63
N ALA A 165 -33.71 -6.61 7.61
CA ALA A 165 -33.83 -5.94 6.31
C ALA A 165 -34.62 -4.63 6.42
N VAL A 166 -35.79 -4.66 7.07
CA VAL A 166 -36.64 -3.47 7.28
C VAL A 166 -35.95 -2.46 8.20
N GLY A 167 -35.30 -2.93 9.27
CA GLY A 167 -34.56 -2.08 10.21
C GLY A 167 -33.33 -1.40 9.58
N ALA A 168 -32.56 -2.13 8.77
CA ALA A 168 -31.43 -1.56 8.03
C ALA A 168 -31.88 -0.51 7.02
N ALA A 169 -32.95 -0.79 6.26
CA ALA A 169 -33.53 0.17 5.32
C ALA A 169 -34.11 1.42 6.03
N ALA A 170 -34.76 1.22 7.18
CA ALA A 170 -35.28 2.32 8.00
C ALA A 170 -34.16 3.20 8.57
N GLY A 171 -33.11 2.59 9.11
CA GLY A 171 -31.94 3.31 9.63
C GLY A 171 -31.21 4.09 8.54
N LEU A 172 -30.96 3.47 7.38
CA LEU A 172 -30.34 4.15 6.22
C LEU A 172 -31.22 5.28 5.68
N GLY A 173 -32.53 5.07 5.61
CA GLY A 173 -33.51 6.10 5.21
C GLY A 173 -33.54 7.28 6.18
N GLY A 174 -33.45 7.01 7.48
CA GLY A 174 -33.35 8.04 8.52
C GLY A 174 -32.07 8.87 8.38
N ILE A 175 -30.91 8.23 8.17
CA ILE A 175 -29.61 8.89 7.94
C ILE A 175 -29.67 9.75 6.66
N ALA A 176 -30.25 9.23 5.59
CA ALA A 176 -30.45 9.95 4.33
C ALA A 176 -31.32 11.20 4.49
N GLY A 177 -32.43 11.09 5.23
CA GLY A 177 -33.38 12.17 5.44
C GLY A 177 -32.85 13.27 6.37
N THR A 178 -32.01 12.91 7.35
CA THR A 178 -31.50 13.84 8.37
C THR A 178 -30.16 14.47 7.99
N HIS A 179 -29.27 13.74 7.32
CA HIS A 179 -27.89 14.17 7.04
C HIS A 179 -27.55 14.22 5.54
N GLY A 180 -28.51 13.92 4.66
CA GLY A 180 -28.36 13.99 3.20
C GLY A 180 -27.53 12.84 2.59
N GLY A 181 -27.32 12.92 1.27
CA GLY A 181 -26.63 11.87 0.50
C GLY A 181 -25.16 11.64 0.88
N MET A 182 -24.48 12.65 1.44
CA MET A 182 -23.09 12.51 1.90
C MET A 182 -22.95 11.57 3.10
N ALA A 183 -23.93 11.56 4.01
CA ALA A 183 -23.92 10.64 5.16
C ALA A 183 -24.15 9.18 4.72
N LEU A 184 -25.06 8.96 3.76
CA LEU A 184 -25.22 7.66 3.11
C LEU A 184 -23.92 7.20 2.43
N ALA A 185 -23.24 8.09 1.70
CA ALA A 185 -21.97 7.80 1.06
C ALA A 185 -20.87 7.47 2.10
N ALA A 186 -20.84 8.19 3.23
CA ALA A 186 -19.91 7.92 4.32
C ALA A 186 -20.19 6.56 4.99
N VAL A 187 -21.46 6.20 5.22
CA VAL A 187 -21.85 4.89 5.76
C VAL A 187 -21.50 3.78 4.77
N ALA A 188 -21.78 3.95 3.48
CA ALA A 188 -21.41 2.99 2.45
C ALA A 188 -19.89 2.81 2.36
N LEU A 189 -19.12 3.89 2.44
CA LEU A 189 -17.66 3.85 2.49
C LEU A 189 -17.18 3.13 3.77
N ALA A 190 -17.77 3.42 4.93
CA ALA A 190 -17.42 2.77 6.18
C ALA A 190 -17.68 1.27 6.15
N VAL A 191 -18.85 0.83 5.63
CA VAL A 191 -19.18 -0.58 5.42
C VAL A 191 -18.22 -1.22 4.43
N PHE A 192 -17.93 -0.57 3.30
CA PHE A 192 -16.95 -1.05 2.33
C PHE A 192 -15.57 -1.24 2.94
N VAL A 193 -15.08 -0.26 3.71
CA VAL A 193 -13.80 -0.34 4.43
C VAL A 193 -13.83 -1.47 5.46
N ALA A 194 -14.91 -1.59 6.24
CA ALA A 194 -15.08 -2.63 7.24
C ALA A 194 -15.05 -4.04 6.61
N LEU A 195 -15.78 -4.26 5.50
CA LEU A 195 -15.77 -5.52 4.78
C LEU A 195 -14.39 -5.85 4.20
N ARG A 196 -13.69 -4.85 3.64
CA ARG A 196 -12.32 -5.02 3.13
C ARG A 196 -11.33 -5.35 4.25
N LEU A 197 -11.49 -4.74 5.42
CA LEU A 197 -10.69 -5.04 6.60
C LEU A 197 -11.02 -6.44 7.16
N ALA A 198 -12.30 -6.80 7.27
CA ALA A 198 -12.74 -8.11 7.71
C ALA A 198 -12.17 -9.23 6.82
N ALA A 199 -12.24 -9.06 5.50
CA ALA A 199 -11.65 -9.99 4.53
C ALA A 199 -10.13 -10.14 4.72
N ARG A 200 -9.41 -9.04 5.01
CA ARG A 200 -7.97 -9.09 5.30
C ARG A 200 -7.68 -9.79 6.64
N VAL A 201 -8.44 -9.48 7.69
CA VAL A 201 -8.25 -10.06 9.03
C VAL A 201 -8.64 -11.55 9.08
N ALA A 202 -9.57 -12.00 8.23
CA ALA A 202 -9.97 -13.40 8.15
C ALA A 202 -8.80 -14.33 7.78
N THR A 203 -7.87 -13.86 6.95
CA THR A 203 -6.73 -14.67 6.49
C THR A 203 -5.49 -14.44 7.35
N TRP A 204 -4.69 -15.48 7.58
CA TRP A 204 -3.39 -15.34 8.26
C TRP A 204 -2.47 -14.35 7.52
N ARG A 205 -2.40 -14.46 6.19
CA ARG A 205 -1.64 -13.56 5.32
C ARG A 205 -2.05 -12.10 5.52
N GLY A 206 -3.34 -11.80 5.48
CA GLY A 206 -3.84 -10.44 5.65
C GLY A 206 -3.60 -9.89 7.05
N ARG A 207 -3.73 -10.70 8.12
CA ARG A 207 -3.34 -10.29 9.49
C ARG A 207 -1.87 -9.90 9.58
N ARG A 208 -0.97 -10.67 8.96
CA ARG A 208 0.47 -10.38 8.94
C ARG A 208 0.79 -9.11 8.15
N LEU A 209 0.14 -8.89 7.00
CA LEU A 209 0.31 -7.66 6.23
C LEU A 209 -0.20 -6.42 7.00
N LEU A 210 -1.33 -6.54 7.70
CA LEU A 210 -1.84 -5.48 8.58
C LEU A 210 -0.88 -5.19 9.74
N PHE A 211 -0.34 -6.24 10.36
CA PHE A 211 0.70 -6.10 11.38
C PHE A 211 1.93 -5.36 10.84
N GLY A 212 2.42 -5.71 9.65
CA GLY A 212 3.52 -5.00 8.99
C GLY A 212 3.20 -3.53 8.75
N ALA A 213 2.00 -3.21 8.25
CA ALA A 213 1.56 -1.83 8.04
C ALA A 213 1.50 -1.04 9.36
N TRP A 214 0.98 -1.65 10.43
CA TRP A 214 0.96 -1.04 11.77
C TRP A 214 2.36 -0.80 12.32
N GLN A 215 3.28 -1.75 12.17
CA GLN A 215 4.67 -1.58 12.57
C GLN A 215 5.34 -0.42 11.83
N ARG A 216 5.10 -0.24 10.53
CA ARG A 216 5.63 0.90 9.76
C ARG A 216 5.13 2.25 10.29
N TRP A 217 3.90 2.30 10.81
CA TRP A 217 3.36 3.53 11.39
C TRP A 217 3.94 3.81 12.77
N ARG A 218 4.14 2.77 13.60
CA ARG A 218 4.75 2.91 14.92
C ARG A 218 6.25 3.16 14.90
N ARG A 219 6.97 2.53 13.97
CA ARG A 219 8.43 2.64 13.85
C ARG A 219 8.77 3.72 12.83
N TRP A 220 9.24 4.84 13.35
CA TRP A 220 9.55 6.03 12.57
C TRP A 220 10.59 5.77 11.46
N GLU A 221 11.44 4.75 11.58
CA GLU A 221 12.41 4.36 10.54
C GLU A 221 11.74 4.13 9.17
N PHE A 222 10.48 3.68 9.14
CA PHE A 222 9.73 3.40 7.91
C PHE A 222 8.83 4.55 7.45
N TRP A 223 8.86 5.70 8.13
CA TRP A 223 8.01 6.84 7.77
C TRP A 223 8.39 7.39 6.39
N PRO A 224 7.40 7.85 5.60
CA PRO A 224 7.68 8.56 4.36
C PRO A 224 8.57 9.79 4.62
N SER A 225 9.50 10.07 3.71
CA SER A 225 10.44 11.20 3.85
C SER A 225 9.73 12.54 4.11
N GLY A 226 8.57 12.78 3.49
CA GLY A 226 7.79 14.01 3.72
C GLY A 226 7.35 14.18 5.18
N LEU A 227 6.90 13.11 5.83
CA LEU A 227 6.51 13.15 7.25
C LEU A 227 7.73 13.33 8.16
N LEU A 228 8.84 12.67 7.84
CA LEU A 228 10.09 12.81 8.59
C LEU A 228 10.65 14.24 8.54
N TYR A 229 10.58 14.89 7.38
CA TYR A 229 11.15 16.23 7.15
C TYR A 229 10.21 17.38 7.51
N ALA A 230 8.90 17.16 7.65
CA ALA A 230 7.95 18.24 7.95
C ALA A 230 8.34 19.08 9.19
N PRO A 231 8.77 18.49 10.33
CA PRO A 231 9.21 19.25 11.50
C PRO A 231 10.53 20.03 11.29
N LEU A 232 11.32 19.71 10.27
CA LEU A 232 12.57 20.38 9.96
C LEU A 232 12.38 21.62 9.08
N VAL A 233 11.21 21.80 8.47
CA VAL A 233 10.94 22.95 7.58
C VAL A 233 11.14 24.29 8.29
N PRO A 234 10.59 24.53 9.50
CA PRO A 234 10.83 25.80 10.22
C PRO A 234 12.31 26.01 10.57
N TRP A 235 13.02 24.94 10.92
CA TRP A 235 14.44 24.97 11.23
C TRP A 235 15.29 25.36 10.01
N ILE A 236 15.02 24.74 8.85
CA ILE A 236 15.69 25.05 7.58
C ILE A 236 15.35 26.48 7.13
N ALA A 237 14.11 26.92 7.30
CA ALA A 237 13.72 28.30 7.01
C ALA A 237 14.48 29.31 7.89
N TRP A 238 14.63 29.03 9.19
CA TRP A 238 15.43 29.86 10.09
C TRP A 238 16.92 29.89 9.67
N LEU A 239 17.52 28.75 9.33
CA LEU A 239 18.89 28.69 8.83
C LEU A 239 19.04 29.50 7.52
N ALA A 240 18.07 29.39 6.62
CA ALA A 240 18.05 30.16 5.38
C ALA A 240 18.02 31.67 5.65
N LEU A 241 17.21 32.14 6.60
CA LEU A 241 17.19 33.55 7.01
C LEU A 241 18.53 33.97 7.62
N ARG A 242 19.07 33.17 8.54
CA ARG A 242 20.32 33.45 9.25
C ARG A 242 21.53 33.57 8.33
N HIS A 243 21.60 32.74 7.29
CA HIS A 243 22.76 32.65 6.40
C HIS A 243 22.58 33.39 5.06
N GLY A 244 21.51 34.16 4.88
CA GLY A 244 21.32 35.02 3.70
C GLY A 244 20.69 34.32 2.48
N GLY A 245 19.99 33.20 2.68
CA GLY A 245 19.10 32.61 1.68
C GLY A 245 19.09 31.07 1.66
N LEU A 246 17.99 30.50 1.14
CA LEU A 246 17.78 29.05 1.08
C LEU A 246 18.83 28.33 0.22
N ARG A 247 19.38 29.02 -0.78
CA ARG A 247 20.34 28.44 -1.73
C ARG A 247 21.74 28.30 -1.14
N VAL A 248 22.05 28.94 -0.02
CA VAL A 248 23.41 28.98 0.55
C VAL A 248 23.94 27.57 0.84
N ALA A 249 23.09 26.65 1.31
CA ALA A 249 23.47 25.26 1.53
C ALA A 249 23.98 24.55 0.25
N THR A 250 23.57 24.98 -0.94
CA THR A 250 24.06 24.41 -2.22
C THR A 250 25.52 24.77 -2.52
N ALA A 251 26.10 25.74 -1.80
CA ALA A 251 27.53 26.05 -1.86
C ALA A 251 28.35 25.21 -0.86
N ALA A 252 27.74 24.25 -0.15
CA ALA A 252 28.45 23.48 0.86
C ALA A 252 29.57 22.60 0.27
N ASN A 253 29.40 22.11 -0.96
CA ASN A 253 30.43 21.38 -1.71
C ASN A 253 30.66 22.03 -3.09
N PRO A 254 31.48 23.09 -3.21
CA PRO A 254 31.72 23.76 -4.50
C PRO A 254 32.25 22.85 -5.62
N GLY A 255 32.88 21.71 -5.25
CA GLY A 255 33.35 20.70 -6.20
C GLY A 255 32.24 19.84 -6.82
N MET A 256 31.00 20.00 -6.38
CA MET A 256 29.85 19.20 -6.82
C MET A 256 28.73 20.10 -7.37
N PRO A 257 28.03 19.69 -8.45
CA PRO A 257 26.85 20.42 -8.94
C PRO A 257 25.83 20.65 -7.84
N ALA A 258 25.42 21.91 -7.64
CA ALA A 258 24.56 22.37 -6.54
C ALA A 258 24.92 21.82 -5.15
N GLY A 259 26.21 21.57 -4.88
CA GLY A 259 26.69 21.05 -3.59
C GLY A 259 26.34 19.58 -3.34
N GLY A 260 25.79 18.90 -4.34
CA GLY A 260 25.20 17.59 -4.19
C GLY A 260 23.76 17.59 -3.65
N LEU A 261 22.97 18.57 -4.10
CA LEU A 261 21.55 18.66 -3.74
C LEU A 261 20.75 17.48 -4.33
N CYS A 262 20.91 17.22 -5.63
CA CYS A 262 20.28 16.12 -6.34
C CYS A 262 20.89 15.97 -7.74
N GLY A 263 20.68 14.83 -8.38
CA GLY A 263 21.05 14.64 -9.79
C GLY A 263 22.55 14.54 -10.06
N GLU A 264 23.35 14.21 -9.05
CA GLU A 264 24.79 14.00 -9.18
C GLU A 264 25.10 12.83 -10.12
N ALA A 265 25.90 13.10 -11.15
CA ALA A 265 26.53 12.05 -11.95
C ALA A 265 27.60 11.38 -11.09
N LYS A 266 27.51 10.06 -10.92
CA LYS A 266 28.44 9.29 -10.10
C LYS A 266 29.81 9.13 -10.75
N HIS A 267 29.86 9.08 -12.08
CA HIS A 267 31.11 8.84 -12.81
C HIS A 267 32.18 9.91 -12.54
N PRO A 268 31.92 11.23 -12.67
CA PRO A 268 32.95 12.24 -12.44
C PRO A 268 33.43 12.25 -10.98
N ILE A 269 32.53 12.03 -10.03
CA ILE A 269 32.87 11.97 -8.60
C ILE A 269 33.81 10.79 -8.33
N LEU A 270 33.43 9.59 -8.77
CA LEU A 270 34.26 8.40 -8.59
C LEU A 270 35.58 8.49 -9.34
N ALA A 271 35.60 9.10 -10.53
CA ALA A 271 36.82 9.32 -11.30
C ALA A 271 37.79 10.28 -10.57
N ALA A 272 37.28 11.36 -9.98
CA ALA A 272 38.10 12.29 -9.20
C ALA A 272 38.70 11.61 -7.96
N LEU A 273 37.90 10.83 -7.23
CA LEU A 273 38.39 10.07 -6.08
C LEU A 273 39.41 9.00 -6.49
N ALA A 274 39.15 8.29 -7.59
CA ALA A 274 40.06 7.27 -8.11
C ALA A 274 41.38 7.89 -8.59
N ALA A 275 41.36 9.08 -9.20
CA ALA A 275 42.59 9.79 -9.58
C ALA A 275 43.44 10.16 -8.36
N ALA A 276 42.80 10.52 -7.23
CA ALA A 276 43.51 10.84 -5.99
C ALA A 276 44.02 9.59 -5.25
N TRP A 277 43.26 8.49 -5.25
CA TRP A 277 43.64 7.25 -4.56
C TRP A 277 42.98 6.00 -5.20
N PRO A 278 43.55 5.47 -6.30
CA PRO A 278 42.93 4.41 -7.10
C PRO A 278 42.60 3.14 -6.27
N GLU A 279 43.53 2.75 -5.41
CA GLU A 279 43.44 1.59 -4.49
C GLU A 279 42.22 1.64 -3.56
N ARG A 280 41.66 2.84 -3.32
CA ARG A 280 40.55 3.09 -2.39
C ARG A 280 39.21 3.24 -3.08
N VAL A 281 39.12 3.14 -4.40
CA VAL A 281 37.85 3.29 -5.12
C VAL A 281 37.56 2.03 -5.94
N ALA A 282 36.33 1.53 -5.91
CA ALA A 282 35.93 0.43 -6.76
C ALA A 282 36.11 0.83 -8.24
N ARG A 283 36.78 -0.02 -9.02
CA ARG A 283 37.05 0.27 -10.44
C ARG A 283 35.71 0.50 -11.14
N THR A 284 35.60 1.60 -11.88
CA THR A 284 34.33 2.07 -12.45
C THR A 284 34.53 2.51 -13.89
N GLY A 285 33.71 2.00 -14.81
CA GLY A 285 33.66 2.39 -16.21
C GLY A 285 32.31 3.01 -16.57
N PHE A 286 32.32 3.97 -17.49
CA PHE A 286 31.10 4.57 -18.03
C PHE A 286 30.56 3.73 -19.20
N VAL A 287 29.25 3.53 -19.23
CA VAL A 287 28.53 2.79 -20.28
C VAL A 287 27.46 3.73 -20.85
N PRO A 288 27.74 4.38 -21.99
CA PRO A 288 26.81 5.31 -22.62
C PRO A 288 25.47 4.65 -22.96
N ARG A 289 24.39 5.43 -22.93
CA ARG A 289 23.11 5.02 -23.51
C ARG A 289 23.29 4.69 -25.00
N GLY A 290 22.58 3.68 -25.47
CA GLY A 290 22.68 3.21 -26.85
C GLY A 290 22.17 1.78 -27.03
N PRO A 291 22.38 1.20 -28.22
CA PRO A 291 21.98 -0.18 -28.51
C PRO A 291 22.56 -1.18 -27.49
N VAL A 292 21.77 -2.20 -27.12
CA VAL A 292 22.15 -3.17 -26.09
C VAL A 292 23.50 -3.84 -26.39
N GLU A 293 23.76 -4.21 -27.65
CA GLU A 293 25.01 -4.88 -28.02
C GLU A 293 26.25 -3.97 -27.89
N ALA A 294 26.12 -2.67 -28.21
CA ALA A 294 27.20 -1.72 -27.98
C ALA A 294 27.51 -1.54 -26.47
N ARG A 295 26.48 -1.65 -25.63
CA ARG A 295 26.62 -1.58 -24.17
C ARG A 295 27.22 -2.88 -23.60
N VAL A 296 26.84 -4.04 -24.13
CA VAL A 296 27.46 -5.33 -23.81
C VAL A 296 28.96 -5.27 -24.13
N ALA A 297 29.33 -4.77 -25.31
CA ALA A 297 30.74 -4.64 -25.71
C ALA A 297 31.53 -3.70 -24.78
N HIS A 298 30.94 -2.59 -24.32
CA HIS A 298 31.54 -1.71 -23.31
C HIS A 298 31.82 -2.45 -21.99
N VAL A 299 30.81 -3.16 -21.46
CA VAL A 299 30.96 -3.91 -20.20
C VAL A 299 32.01 -5.00 -20.32
N GLN A 300 31.97 -5.78 -21.41
CA GLN A 300 32.95 -6.85 -21.63
C GLN A 300 34.38 -6.33 -21.78
N ARG A 301 34.56 -5.20 -22.46
CA ARG A 301 35.85 -4.52 -22.57
C ARG A 301 36.36 -4.06 -21.20
N PHE A 302 35.50 -3.40 -20.42
CA PHE A 302 35.84 -2.98 -19.06
C PHE A 302 36.29 -4.17 -18.18
N VAL A 303 35.56 -5.29 -18.25
CA VAL A 303 35.90 -6.52 -17.52
C VAL A 303 37.27 -7.06 -17.93
N ARG A 304 37.59 -7.10 -19.23
CA ARG A 304 38.90 -7.55 -19.73
C ARG A 304 40.03 -6.60 -19.35
N GLU A 305 39.87 -5.30 -19.59
CA GLU A 305 40.91 -4.28 -19.32
C GLU A 305 41.34 -4.25 -17.86
N HIS A 306 40.39 -4.50 -16.94
CA HIS A 306 40.66 -4.50 -15.51
C HIS A 306 40.88 -5.90 -14.92
N ALA A 307 40.99 -6.93 -15.77
CA ALA A 307 41.12 -8.33 -15.36
C ALA A 307 40.11 -8.75 -14.27
N LEU A 308 38.85 -8.32 -14.41
CA LEU A 308 37.79 -8.60 -13.46
C LEU A 308 37.10 -9.92 -13.77
N ALA A 309 36.55 -10.55 -12.74
CA ALA A 309 35.58 -11.63 -12.88
C ALA A 309 34.17 -11.11 -12.57
N PHE A 310 33.15 -11.84 -13.02
CA PHE A 310 31.80 -11.62 -12.51
C PHE A 310 31.71 -12.09 -11.04
N PRO A 311 30.88 -11.47 -10.19
CA PRO A 311 29.89 -10.46 -10.53
C PRO A 311 30.45 -9.06 -10.81
N VAL A 312 29.73 -8.28 -11.62
CA VAL A 312 29.92 -6.83 -11.77
C VAL A 312 28.63 -6.08 -11.45
N VAL A 313 28.74 -4.83 -11.01
CA VAL A 313 27.60 -3.99 -10.65
C VAL A 313 27.27 -3.06 -11.81
N LEU A 314 26.02 -3.09 -12.28
CA LEU A 314 25.46 -2.08 -13.17
C LEU A 314 24.61 -1.10 -12.36
N LYS A 315 24.88 0.20 -12.48
CA LYS A 315 24.08 1.24 -11.81
C LYS A 315 23.88 2.46 -12.71
N PRO A 316 22.75 3.19 -12.60
CA PRO A 316 22.58 4.45 -13.29
C PRO A 316 23.63 5.48 -12.85
N ASP A 317 24.16 6.23 -13.82
CA ASP A 317 25.11 7.31 -13.52
C ASP A 317 24.44 8.38 -12.64
N VAL A 318 23.22 8.79 -13.01
CA VAL A 318 22.34 9.63 -12.19
C VAL A 318 21.21 8.76 -11.63
N GLY A 319 21.00 8.82 -10.31
CA GLY A 319 19.95 8.04 -9.65
C GLY A 319 20.17 7.92 -8.15
N GLU A 320 19.11 7.58 -7.42
CA GLU A 320 19.10 7.55 -5.95
C GLU A 320 18.50 6.25 -5.40
N ARG A 321 18.74 5.97 -4.11
CA ARG A 321 18.09 4.88 -3.34
C ARG A 321 18.24 3.49 -3.98
N GLY A 322 19.39 3.25 -4.61
CA GLY A 322 19.68 1.99 -5.30
C GLY A 322 18.77 1.69 -6.50
N SER A 323 17.98 2.67 -6.98
CA SER A 323 17.12 2.50 -8.16
C SER A 323 17.97 2.13 -9.38
N GLY A 324 17.52 1.15 -10.16
CA GLY A 324 18.26 0.68 -11.34
C GLY A 324 19.56 -0.10 -11.06
N VAL A 325 20.00 -0.29 -9.82
CA VAL A 325 21.21 -1.09 -9.52
C VAL A 325 20.95 -2.59 -9.74
N ALA A 326 21.85 -3.27 -10.43
CA ALA A 326 21.88 -4.74 -10.56
C ALA A 326 23.29 -5.30 -10.35
N ILE A 327 23.34 -6.46 -9.72
CA ILE A 327 24.54 -7.30 -9.62
C ILE A 327 24.41 -8.36 -10.72
N VAL A 328 25.20 -8.22 -11.77
CA VAL A 328 25.26 -9.17 -12.90
C VAL A 328 26.25 -10.25 -12.51
N ARG A 329 25.80 -11.50 -12.36
CA ARG A 329 26.61 -12.61 -11.83
C ARG A 329 27.35 -13.41 -12.89
N ASP A 330 26.96 -13.25 -14.13
CA ASP A 330 27.51 -14.00 -15.25
C ASP A 330 27.27 -13.25 -16.56
N ALA A 331 28.02 -13.61 -17.59
CA ALA A 331 27.92 -12.99 -18.90
C ALA A 331 26.58 -13.27 -19.60
N SER A 332 25.89 -14.37 -19.26
CA SER A 332 24.62 -14.76 -19.90
C SER A 332 23.46 -13.85 -19.51
N THR A 333 23.47 -13.34 -18.26
CA THR A 333 22.44 -12.43 -17.72
C THR A 333 22.70 -10.96 -18.05
N LEU A 334 23.90 -10.62 -18.54
CA LEU A 334 24.30 -9.24 -18.84
C LEU A 334 23.38 -8.55 -19.87
N ARG A 335 23.04 -9.24 -20.97
CA ARG A 335 22.20 -8.67 -22.03
C ARG A 335 20.82 -8.28 -21.49
N ALA A 336 20.18 -9.17 -20.75
CA ALA A 336 18.87 -8.93 -20.13
C ALA A 336 18.94 -7.76 -19.13
N ALA A 337 20.00 -7.71 -18.33
CA ALA A 337 20.22 -6.61 -17.38
C ALA A 337 20.38 -5.25 -18.09
N LEU A 338 21.08 -5.18 -19.22
CA LEU A 338 21.24 -3.95 -19.99
C LEU A 338 19.94 -3.56 -20.73
N ALA A 339 19.22 -4.53 -21.30
CA ALA A 339 17.95 -4.28 -21.99
C ALA A 339 16.89 -3.66 -21.07
N ALA A 340 16.89 -4.01 -19.79
CA ALA A 340 15.97 -3.46 -18.80
C ALA A 340 16.28 -2.00 -18.37
N ARG A 341 17.30 -1.35 -18.96
CA ARG A 341 17.82 -0.03 -18.52
C ARG A 341 18.11 0.87 -19.71
N SER A 342 17.49 2.05 -19.78
CA SER A 342 17.57 2.95 -20.94
C SER A 342 18.58 4.11 -20.80
N GLY A 343 18.97 4.49 -19.59
CA GLY A 343 19.88 5.62 -19.33
C GLY A 343 21.37 5.28 -19.40
N ASP A 344 22.18 6.31 -19.21
CA ASP A 344 23.63 6.18 -19.00
C ASP A 344 23.89 5.37 -17.72
N LEU A 345 24.80 4.41 -17.82
CA LEU A 345 25.12 3.49 -16.74
C LEU A 345 26.60 3.56 -16.39
N LEU A 346 26.89 3.02 -15.21
CA LEU A 346 28.21 2.64 -14.78
C LEU A 346 28.27 1.12 -14.68
N VAL A 347 29.38 0.56 -15.16
CA VAL A 347 29.84 -0.76 -14.76
C VAL A 347 30.88 -0.56 -13.66
N GLN A 348 30.73 -1.28 -12.56
CA GLN A 348 31.62 -1.16 -11.40
C GLN A 348 32.03 -2.56 -10.92
N GLU A 349 33.29 -2.66 -10.50
CA GLU A 349 33.82 -3.81 -9.76
C GLU A 349 32.91 -4.17 -8.58
N TYR A 350 32.58 -5.45 -8.42
CA TYR A 350 31.88 -5.91 -7.23
C TYR A 350 32.88 -6.07 -6.08
N VAL A 351 32.76 -5.21 -5.08
CA VAL A 351 33.55 -5.32 -3.84
C VAL A 351 32.75 -6.11 -2.80
N ALA A 352 33.34 -7.18 -2.28
CA ALA A 352 32.74 -7.99 -1.22
C ALA A 352 32.95 -7.37 0.18
N GLY A 353 32.51 -8.06 1.23
CA GLY A 353 32.74 -7.65 2.62
C GLY A 353 31.61 -6.84 3.24
N VAL A 354 31.92 -6.22 4.38
CA VAL A 354 30.98 -5.40 5.16
C VAL A 354 30.72 -4.07 4.46
N GLU A 355 29.46 -3.65 4.39
CA GLU A 355 29.06 -2.38 3.76
C GLU A 355 28.77 -1.33 4.84
N LEU A 356 29.39 -0.15 4.72
CA LEU A 356 29.23 0.94 5.67
C LEU A 356 28.97 2.28 4.99
N GLY A 357 28.22 3.15 5.67
CA GLY A 357 28.08 4.57 5.36
C GLY A 357 28.93 5.41 6.32
N LEU A 358 29.89 6.17 5.81
CA LEU A 358 30.77 7.05 6.58
C LEU A 358 30.40 8.50 6.30
N PHE A 359 29.79 9.18 7.26
CA PHE A 359 29.43 10.58 7.13
C PHE A 359 30.59 11.47 7.56
N TYR A 360 31.12 12.23 6.63
CA TYR A 360 32.31 13.05 6.80
C TYR A 360 31.96 14.53 6.79
N VAL A 361 32.65 15.32 7.62
CA VAL A 361 32.56 16.78 7.65
C VAL A 361 33.94 17.40 7.84
N ARG A 362 34.27 18.41 7.01
CA ARG A 362 35.39 19.33 7.18
C ARG A 362 34.96 20.75 6.83
N ARG A 363 34.92 21.63 7.82
CA ARG A 363 34.58 23.03 7.57
C ARG A 363 35.69 23.75 6.81
N PRO A 364 35.37 24.79 6.01
CA PRO A 364 36.39 25.63 5.41
C PRO A 364 37.34 26.18 6.49
N GLY A 365 38.64 26.08 6.24
CA GLY A 365 39.68 26.47 7.20
C GLY A 365 40.05 25.41 8.26
N GLU A 366 39.25 24.34 8.44
CA GLU A 366 39.66 23.23 9.32
C GLU A 366 40.78 22.43 8.63
N ALA A 367 41.88 22.20 9.36
CA ALA A 367 43.02 21.46 8.85
C ALA A 367 42.65 20.00 8.51
N ARG A 368 41.81 19.36 9.34
CA ARG A 368 41.34 17.97 9.19
C ARG A 368 39.82 17.89 9.34
N GLY A 369 39.19 17.00 8.59
CA GLY A 369 37.80 16.61 8.81
C GLY A 369 37.63 15.52 9.86
N ARG A 370 36.37 15.16 10.13
CA ARG A 370 35.97 14.14 11.10
C ARG A 370 34.78 13.32 10.62
N LEU A 371 34.62 12.13 11.16
CA LEU A 371 33.44 11.31 10.94
C LEU A 371 32.35 11.66 11.95
N THR A 372 31.20 12.15 11.49
CA THR A 372 30.08 12.52 12.36
C THR A 372 29.05 11.41 12.52
N SER A 373 29.09 10.38 11.66
CA SER A 373 28.22 9.21 11.73
C SER A 373 28.86 8.04 10.98
N ILE A 374 28.73 6.84 11.54
CA ILE A 374 29.10 5.58 10.89
C ILE A 374 27.87 4.69 10.92
N THR A 375 27.47 4.19 9.74
CA THR A 375 26.32 3.31 9.57
C THR A 375 26.79 1.95 9.09
N GLU A 376 26.50 0.88 9.82
CA GLU A 376 26.66 -0.48 9.30
C GLU A 376 25.39 -0.86 8.52
N LYS A 377 25.54 -1.38 7.29
CA LYS A 377 24.41 -1.80 6.45
C LYS A 377 24.35 -3.32 6.39
N ARG A 378 23.38 -3.91 7.10
CA ARG A 378 23.16 -5.35 7.13
C ARG A 378 22.07 -5.76 6.14
N MET A 379 22.40 -6.70 5.27
CA MET A 379 21.42 -7.34 4.39
C MET A 379 20.58 -8.31 5.22
N ILE A 380 19.26 -8.10 5.22
CA ILE A 380 18.34 -9.01 5.92
C ILE A 380 18.10 -10.29 5.12
N ALA A 381 17.90 -11.38 5.83
CA ALA A 381 17.65 -12.71 5.29
C ALA A 381 16.65 -13.44 6.19
N VAL A 382 15.93 -14.40 5.64
CA VAL A 382 15.12 -15.35 6.42
C VAL A 382 15.81 -16.71 6.43
N THR A 383 15.63 -17.47 7.50
CA THR A 383 16.18 -18.83 7.63
C THR A 383 15.08 -19.84 7.31
N GLY A 384 15.38 -20.79 6.43
CA GLY A 384 14.49 -21.91 6.11
C GLY A 384 14.29 -22.81 7.31
N ASP A 385 13.05 -23.27 7.48
CA ASP A 385 12.66 -24.27 8.48
C ASP A 385 12.40 -25.64 7.83
N GLY A 386 12.58 -25.77 6.51
CA GLY A 386 12.31 -26.99 5.74
C GLY A 386 10.83 -27.31 5.51
N ALA A 387 9.91 -26.49 6.03
CA ALA A 387 8.47 -26.77 5.99
C ALA A 387 7.64 -25.59 5.42
N SER A 388 8.07 -24.36 5.66
CA SER A 388 7.35 -23.15 5.30
C SER A 388 7.84 -22.57 3.98
N THR A 389 6.91 -22.04 3.20
CA THR A 389 7.24 -21.32 1.98
C THR A 389 8.01 -20.02 2.28
N LEU A 390 8.75 -19.51 1.30
CA LEU A 390 9.45 -18.23 1.41
C LEU A 390 8.50 -17.08 1.75
N GLU A 391 7.29 -17.05 1.16
CA GLU A 391 6.26 -16.07 1.55
C GLU A 391 5.91 -16.17 3.03
N ALA A 392 5.68 -17.39 3.55
CA ALA A 392 5.35 -17.58 4.95
C ALA A 392 6.49 -17.14 5.88
N LEU A 393 7.74 -17.43 5.53
CA LEU A 393 8.92 -17.00 6.28
C LEU A 393 9.05 -15.47 6.30
N ILE A 394 8.89 -14.79 5.15
CA ILE A 394 8.89 -13.32 5.07
C ILE A 394 7.79 -12.71 5.94
N LEU A 395 6.58 -13.28 5.89
CA LEU A 395 5.44 -12.77 6.64
C LEU A 395 5.56 -13.05 8.14
N ARG A 396 6.24 -14.12 8.57
CA ARG A 396 6.50 -14.43 9.99
C ARG A 396 7.59 -13.55 10.60
N ASP A 397 8.62 -13.22 9.83
CA ASP A 397 9.73 -12.42 10.31
C ASP A 397 9.24 -11.02 10.77
N PRO A 398 9.56 -10.58 12.00
CA PRO A 398 9.03 -9.36 12.59
C PRO A 398 9.53 -8.08 11.92
N ARG A 399 10.64 -8.12 11.17
CA ARG A 399 11.18 -6.98 10.41
C ARG A 399 10.81 -7.06 8.95
N ALA A 400 10.99 -8.20 8.30
CA ALA A 400 10.71 -8.37 6.88
C ALA A 400 9.23 -8.12 6.56
N VAL A 401 8.32 -8.47 7.48
CA VAL A 401 6.89 -8.20 7.31
C VAL A 401 6.57 -6.70 7.16
N CYS A 402 7.38 -5.80 7.76
CA CYS A 402 7.22 -4.35 7.61
C CYS A 402 7.40 -3.89 6.16
N LEU A 403 8.19 -4.60 5.36
CA LEU A 403 8.39 -4.31 3.94
C LEU A 403 7.93 -5.49 3.06
N ALA A 404 6.96 -6.28 3.54
CA ALA A 404 6.45 -7.44 2.83
C ALA A 404 6.10 -7.15 1.36
N PRO A 405 5.38 -6.07 0.98
CA PRO A 405 5.10 -5.80 -0.43
C PRO A 405 6.36 -5.70 -1.31
N VAL A 406 7.46 -5.13 -0.77
CA VAL A 406 8.74 -5.00 -1.48
C VAL A 406 9.43 -6.36 -1.60
N HIS A 407 9.48 -7.14 -0.53
CA HIS A 407 10.11 -8.46 -0.54
C HIS A 407 9.33 -9.46 -1.39
N LEU A 408 8.00 -9.46 -1.30
CA LEU A 408 7.14 -10.35 -2.08
C LEU A 408 7.26 -10.05 -3.58
N ALA A 409 7.26 -8.78 -3.98
CA ALA A 409 7.45 -8.40 -5.38
C ALA A 409 8.84 -8.82 -5.91
N ARG A 410 9.89 -8.63 -5.11
CA ARG A 410 11.25 -9.04 -5.49
C ARG A 410 11.39 -10.54 -5.68
N HIS A 411 10.76 -11.32 -4.80
CA HIS A 411 10.89 -12.78 -4.76
C HIS A 411 9.73 -13.51 -5.44
N ALA A 412 8.91 -12.81 -6.24
CA ALA A 412 7.66 -13.29 -6.81
C ALA A 412 7.78 -14.68 -7.46
N ALA A 413 8.85 -14.92 -8.22
CA ALA A 413 9.11 -16.18 -8.91
C ALA A 413 9.40 -17.38 -7.98
N SER A 414 9.69 -17.13 -6.70
CA SER A 414 10.15 -18.15 -5.74
C SER A 414 9.34 -18.19 -4.44
N LEU A 415 8.24 -17.43 -4.33
CA LEU A 415 7.46 -17.31 -3.09
C LEU A 415 6.92 -18.64 -2.56
N ALA A 416 6.57 -19.56 -3.46
CA ALA A 416 6.07 -20.89 -3.12
C ALA A 416 7.17 -21.89 -2.75
N ARG A 417 8.44 -21.58 -3.00
CA ARG A 417 9.57 -22.45 -2.65
C ARG A 417 9.66 -22.61 -1.13
N VAL A 418 9.89 -23.83 -0.67
CA VAL A 418 10.24 -24.16 0.72
C VAL A 418 11.76 -24.23 0.84
N PRO A 419 12.44 -23.27 1.50
CA PRO A 419 13.87 -23.35 1.73
C PRO A 419 14.21 -24.45 2.73
N ALA A 420 15.31 -25.18 2.51
CA ALA A 420 15.78 -26.24 3.42
C ALA A 420 16.04 -25.70 4.83
N ALA A 421 15.92 -26.57 5.84
CA ALA A 421 16.17 -26.21 7.22
C ALA A 421 17.60 -25.64 7.38
N GLY A 422 17.72 -24.48 8.03
CA GLY A 422 18.99 -23.77 8.22
C GLY A 422 19.48 -22.97 7.00
N ALA A 423 18.88 -23.13 5.83
CA ALA A 423 19.28 -22.38 4.64
C ALA A 423 18.93 -20.89 4.79
N ARG A 424 19.91 -19.99 4.67
CA ARG A 424 19.69 -18.55 4.71
C ARG A 424 19.30 -18.03 3.32
N VAL A 425 18.12 -17.42 3.22
CA VAL A 425 17.61 -16.79 2.00
C VAL A 425 17.71 -15.28 2.13
N PRO A 426 18.65 -14.60 1.44
CA PRO A 426 18.76 -13.15 1.48
C PRO A 426 17.52 -12.50 0.86
N LEU A 427 16.92 -11.54 1.56
CA LEU A 427 15.76 -10.80 1.06
C LEU A 427 16.17 -9.53 0.30
N VAL A 428 17.37 -9.03 0.56
CA VAL A 428 17.95 -7.82 -0.01
C VAL A 428 19.39 -8.09 -0.42
N GLU A 429 19.80 -7.55 -1.57
CA GLU A 429 21.18 -7.66 -2.07
C GLU A 429 21.88 -6.29 -2.12
N ILE A 430 21.13 -5.20 -1.93
CA ILE A 430 21.59 -3.82 -2.05
C ILE A 430 21.34 -3.11 -0.72
N GLY A 431 22.36 -2.42 -0.20
CA GLY A 431 22.37 -1.71 1.09
C GLY A 431 21.53 -0.44 1.11
N THR A 432 20.24 -0.56 0.81
CA THR A 432 19.29 0.56 0.84
C THR A 432 18.17 0.30 1.83
N HIS A 433 17.97 1.23 2.76
CA HIS A 433 16.93 1.15 3.79
C HIS A 433 15.52 0.96 3.23
N SER A 434 15.15 1.73 2.19
CA SER A 434 13.83 1.63 1.54
C SER A 434 13.55 0.27 0.88
N ARG A 435 14.60 -0.53 0.66
CA ARG A 435 14.53 -1.88 0.10
C ARG A 435 14.59 -2.97 1.16
N GLY A 436 14.78 -2.60 2.43
CA GLY A 436 14.78 -3.49 3.60
C GLY A 436 16.13 -3.77 4.23
N ALA A 437 17.22 -3.16 3.75
CA ALA A 437 18.50 -3.25 4.46
C ALA A 437 18.36 -2.63 5.87
N LEU A 438 18.96 -3.28 6.86
CA LEU A 438 19.02 -2.79 8.23
C LEU A 438 20.21 -1.84 8.36
N PHE A 439 19.96 -0.62 8.83
CA PHE A 439 21.00 0.36 9.10
C PHE A 439 21.21 0.41 10.61
N LEU A 440 22.46 0.22 11.05
CA LEU A 440 22.83 0.21 12.46
C LEU A 440 23.81 1.33 12.73
N ASP A 441 23.68 1.95 13.90
CA ASP A 441 24.59 2.97 14.37
C ASP A 441 25.87 2.33 14.90
N ALA A 442 26.94 2.56 14.15
CA ALA A 442 28.24 1.96 14.36
C ALA A 442 29.31 3.02 14.69
N ALA A 443 28.92 4.11 15.37
CA ALA A 443 29.83 5.18 15.79
C ALA A 443 31.08 4.66 16.55
N ALA A 444 30.95 3.55 17.29
CA ALA A 444 32.06 2.91 18.00
C ALA A 444 33.18 2.36 17.09
N LEU A 445 32.94 2.26 15.78
CA LEU A 445 33.95 1.83 14.81
C LEU A 445 34.92 2.96 14.40
N ALA A 446 34.66 4.20 14.84
CA ALA A 446 35.54 5.31 14.54
C ALA A 446 36.91 5.11 15.19
N THR A 447 37.97 5.24 14.40
CA THR A 447 39.36 5.24 14.84
C THR A 447 40.11 6.38 14.17
N PRO A 448 41.22 6.86 14.76
CA PRO A 448 42.05 7.88 14.11
C PRO A 448 42.52 7.46 12.71
N ALA A 449 42.89 6.19 12.53
CA ALA A 449 43.33 5.66 11.23
C ALA A 449 42.21 5.68 10.17
N LEU A 450 40.97 5.37 10.56
CA LEU A 450 39.82 5.45 9.67
C LEU A 450 39.52 6.91 9.30
N GLU A 451 39.48 7.81 10.28
CA GLU A 451 39.23 9.24 10.04
C GLU A 451 40.29 9.87 9.14
N ASP A 452 41.58 9.62 9.41
CA ASP A 452 42.69 10.12 8.59
C ASP A 452 42.63 9.59 7.15
N ALA A 453 42.24 8.32 6.96
CA ALA A 453 42.06 7.74 5.63
C ALA A 453 40.91 8.42 4.85
N VAL A 454 39.77 8.67 5.51
CA VAL A 454 38.61 9.35 4.89
C VAL A 454 38.92 10.83 4.62
N ASP A 455 39.61 11.51 5.53
CA ASP A 455 40.03 12.91 5.37
C ASP A 455 41.03 13.06 4.19
N ARG A 456 42.01 12.16 4.08
CA ARG A 456 42.92 12.11 2.92
C ARG A 456 42.16 11.90 1.62
N LEU A 457 41.21 10.96 1.58
CA LEU A 457 40.38 10.73 0.40
C LEU A 457 39.52 11.97 0.06
N SER A 458 38.93 12.60 1.08
CA SER A 458 38.12 13.82 0.94
C SER A 458 38.90 15.03 0.45
N ARG A 459 40.20 15.14 0.78
CA ARG A 459 41.08 16.16 0.19
C ARG A 459 41.35 15.91 -1.30
N GLY A 460 41.27 14.67 -1.76
CA GLY A 460 41.41 14.28 -3.16
C GLY A 460 40.28 14.75 -4.08
N HIS A 461 39.17 15.23 -3.51
CA HIS A 461 38.07 15.86 -4.26
C HIS A 461 37.98 17.34 -3.89
N PRO A 462 38.62 18.25 -4.68
CA PRO A 462 38.63 19.67 -4.39
C PRO A 462 37.23 20.25 -4.25
N GLY A 463 36.99 21.05 -3.21
CA GLY A 463 35.68 21.63 -2.94
C GLY A 463 34.66 20.67 -2.32
N PHE A 464 35.08 19.51 -1.80
CA PHE A 464 34.23 18.64 -0.99
C PHE A 464 34.46 18.88 0.52
N HIS A 465 33.36 19.05 1.26
CA HIS A 465 33.36 19.41 2.68
C HIS A 465 32.40 18.58 3.53
N LEU A 466 31.22 18.20 3.03
CA LEU A 466 30.35 17.27 3.73
C LEU A 466 29.66 16.28 2.80
N GLY A 467 29.48 15.06 3.29
CA GLY A 467 28.74 14.04 2.57
C GLY A 467 28.90 12.66 3.20
N ARG A 468 28.30 11.66 2.55
CA ARG A 468 28.39 10.26 2.97
C ARG A 468 29.11 9.43 1.93
N TYR A 469 30.20 8.80 2.33
CA TYR A 469 30.83 7.72 1.60
C TYR A 469 30.09 6.43 1.89
N ASP A 470 29.65 5.73 0.85
CA ASP A 470 29.30 4.32 0.98
C ASP A 470 30.52 3.50 0.58
N VAL A 471 30.98 2.65 1.50
CA VAL A 471 32.23 1.91 1.39
C VAL A 471 32.03 0.43 1.68
N ARG A 472 32.97 -0.39 1.22
CA ARG A 472 33.10 -1.79 1.60
C ARG A 472 34.49 -2.10 2.13
N ALA A 473 34.56 -2.98 3.11
CA ALA A 473 35.80 -3.47 3.70
C ALA A 473 35.73 -4.98 3.92
N ASP A 474 36.87 -5.66 3.88
CA ASP A 474 36.91 -7.12 4.08
C ASP A 474 36.42 -7.53 5.46
N SER A 475 36.70 -6.69 6.47
CA SER A 475 36.27 -6.87 7.85
C SER A 475 36.15 -5.53 8.58
N ILE A 476 35.60 -5.56 9.80
CA ILE A 476 35.52 -4.39 10.67
C ILE A 476 36.92 -3.91 11.07
N GLU A 477 37.85 -4.83 11.32
CA GLU A 477 39.23 -4.54 11.67
C GLU A 477 39.96 -3.89 10.48
N ALA A 478 39.70 -4.35 9.26
CA ALA A 478 40.21 -3.71 8.05
C ALA A 478 39.71 -2.26 7.93
N LEU A 479 38.41 -2.04 8.15
CA LEU A 479 37.83 -0.70 8.16
C LEU A 479 38.50 0.20 9.22
N GLN A 480 38.61 -0.28 10.46
CA GLN A 480 39.23 0.46 11.57
C GLN A 480 40.71 0.79 11.31
N ALA A 481 41.39 0.00 10.49
CA ALA A 481 42.74 0.28 10.00
C ALA A 481 42.77 1.23 8.78
N GLY A 482 41.65 1.86 8.42
CA GLY A 482 41.53 2.72 7.24
C GLY A 482 41.58 1.96 5.90
N ARG A 483 41.37 0.64 5.91
CA ARG A 483 41.37 -0.21 4.71
C ARG A 483 39.96 -0.49 4.22
N PHE A 484 39.53 0.25 3.21
CA PHE A 484 38.23 0.12 2.57
C PHE A 484 38.29 0.51 1.09
N ARG A 485 37.20 0.23 0.37
CA ARG A 485 36.94 0.65 -1.02
C ARG A 485 35.65 1.46 -1.07
N VAL A 486 35.70 2.64 -1.67
CA VAL A 486 34.54 3.50 -1.92
C VAL A 486 33.76 2.97 -3.12
N ILE A 487 32.45 2.80 -2.93
CA ILE A 487 31.52 2.42 -3.99
C ILE A 487 30.68 3.61 -4.45
N GLU A 488 30.42 4.58 -3.56
CA GLU A 488 29.62 5.77 -3.84
C GLU A 488 29.99 6.92 -2.87
N LEU A 489 29.87 8.16 -3.34
CA LEU A 489 29.96 9.36 -2.53
C LEU A 489 28.72 10.22 -2.81
N ASN A 490 28.03 10.64 -1.75
CA ASN A 490 26.84 11.48 -1.82
C ASN A 490 27.13 12.83 -1.15
N GLY A 491 26.67 13.94 -1.73
CA GLY A 491 26.90 15.29 -1.22
C GLY A 491 25.86 15.78 -0.19
N LEU A 492 25.41 17.03 -0.37
CA LEU A 492 24.59 17.80 0.57
C LEU A 492 23.37 17.04 1.15
N THR A 493 22.66 16.28 0.31
CA THR A 493 21.43 15.57 0.74
C THR A 493 21.66 14.16 1.25
N ALA A 494 22.92 13.74 1.38
CA ALA A 494 23.23 12.51 2.10
C ALA A 494 22.70 12.62 3.54
N GLU A 495 21.90 11.66 4.00
CA GLU A 495 21.48 11.60 5.40
C GLU A 495 22.53 10.83 6.25
N PRO A 496 22.72 11.17 7.54
CA PRO A 496 23.45 10.34 8.51
C PRO A 496 22.59 9.11 8.81
N THR A 497 22.74 8.10 7.96
CA THR A 497 21.87 6.93 7.92
C THR A 497 21.89 6.08 9.19
N SER A 498 22.85 6.30 10.10
CA SER A 498 22.90 5.67 11.43
C SER A 498 21.70 6.05 12.28
N MET A 499 21.06 7.20 11.99
CA MET A 499 19.84 7.60 12.67
C MET A 499 18.74 6.53 12.55
N TYR A 500 18.70 5.79 11.44
CA TYR A 500 17.70 4.74 11.17
C TYR A 500 17.87 3.47 12.00
N ASP A 501 18.85 3.41 12.90
CA ASP A 501 18.98 2.29 13.84
C ASP A 501 17.68 2.13 14.65
N PRO A 502 17.09 0.91 14.71
CA PRO A 502 15.88 0.65 15.50
C PRO A 502 15.98 1.01 16.99
N ARG A 503 17.20 1.15 17.54
CA ARG A 503 17.42 1.60 18.92
C ARG A 503 17.08 3.08 19.13
N HIS A 504 17.10 3.88 18.07
CA HIS A 504 16.90 5.32 18.15
C HIS A 504 15.43 5.70 18.04
N GLY A 505 15.03 6.74 18.77
CA GLY A 505 13.72 7.37 18.62
C GLY A 505 13.71 8.49 17.58
N VAL A 506 12.53 8.93 17.15
CA VAL A 506 12.38 9.98 16.12
C VAL A 506 13.06 11.31 16.49
N VAL A 507 13.09 11.64 17.79
CA VAL A 507 13.77 12.86 18.29
C VAL A 507 15.27 12.81 18.03
N HIS A 508 15.90 11.64 18.16
CA HIS A 508 17.33 11.46 17.83
C HIS A 508 17.56 11.75 16.33
N ALA A 509 16.69 11.21 15.47
CA ALA A 509 16.77 11.43 14.02
C ALA A 509 16.61 12.91 13.64
N TRP A 510 15.64 13.61 14.23
CA TRP A 510 15.47 15.04 14.01
C TRP A 510 16.66 15.86 14.49
N ARG A 511 17.28 15.51 15.62
CA ARG A 511 18.51 16.17 16.09
C ARG A 511 19.66 15.95 15.11
N ALA A 512 19.85 14.72 14.62
CA ALA A 512 20.88 14.39 13.64
C ALA A 512 20.69 15.19 12.33
N LEU A 513 19.47 15.19 11.80
CA LEU A 513 19.15 15.95 10.58
C LEU A 513 19.27 17.47 10.78
N ALA A 514 18.79 18.00 11.91
CA ALA A 514 18.91 19.42 12.23
C ALA A 514 20.39 19.85 12.33
N ALA A 515 21.23 19.03 12.95
CA ALA A 515 22.68 19.26 13.05
C ALA A 515 23.38 19.20 11.69
N GLN A 516 23.00 18.26 10.82
CA GLN A 516 23.51 18.19 9.45
C GLN A 516 23.15 19.45 8.67
N TRP A 517 21.87 19.85 8.66
CA TRP A 517 21.44 21.05 7.94
C TRP A 517 22.15 22.30 8.44
N ARG A 518 22.27 22.46 9.76
CA ARG A 518 23.06 23.54 10.34
C ARG A 518 24.49 23.55 9.81
N THR A 519 25.16 22.40 9.83
CA THR A 519 26.53 22.24 9.32
C THR A 519 26.63 22.59 7.83
N ALA A 520 25.66 22.16 7.02
CA ALA A 520 25.61 22.48 5.60
C ALA A 520 25.44 23.99 5.33
N PHE A 521 24.59 24.69 6.10
CA PHE A 521 24.45 26.14 5.99
C PHE A 521 25.69 26.89 6.49
N GLU A 522 26.30 26.46 7.59
CA GLU A 522 27.57 27.01 8.11
C GLU A 522 28.68 26.91 7.06
N ILE A 523 28.87 25.72 6.47
CA ILE A 523 29.88 25.47 5.44
C ILE A 523 29.56 26.23 4.16
N GLY A 524 28.29 26.20 3.71
CA GLY A 524 27.85 26.92 2.53
C GLY A 524 28.10 28.42 2.65
N ALA A 525 27.77 29.03 3.80
CA ALA A 525 28.02 30.45 4.05
C ALA A 525 29.52 30.78 4.04
N ALA A 526 30.35 29.95 4.68
CA ALA A 526 31.80 30.13 4.68
C ALA A 526 32.39 30.02 3.26
N ASN A 527 31.92 29.07 2.45
CA ASN A 527 32.35 28.93 1.06
C ASN A 527 31.89 30.12 0.19
N VAL A 528 30.68 30.63 0.41
CA VAL A 528 30.20 31.84 -0.27
C VAL A 528 31.05 33.05 0.07
N ALA A 529 31.41 33.22 1.35
CA ALA A 529 32.33 34.26 1.78
C ALA A 529 33.73 34.12 1.14
N ALA A 530 34.16 32.88 0.84
CA ALA A 530 35.38 32.56 0.11
C ALA A 530 35.24 32.63 -1.44
N GLY A 531 34.10 33.08 -1.96
CA GLY A 531 33.88 33.32 -3.39
C GLY A 531 33.11 32.22 -4.15
N ALA A 532 32.67 31.15 -3.47
CA ALA A 532 31.83 30.13 -4.09
C ALA A 532 30.43 30.70 -4.43
N ARG A 533 29.83 30.24 -5.52
CA ARG A 533 28.49 30.67 -5.95
C ARG A 533 27.44 29.63 -5.58
N PRO A 534 26.37 29.99 -4.85
CA PRO A 534 25.21 29.12 -4.68
C PRO A 534 24.55 28.82 -6.02
N ALA A 535 23.98 27.62 -6.15
CA ALA A 535 23.26 27.20 -7.35
C ALA A 535 22.14 28.18 -7.72
N GLY A 536 21.88 28.33 -9.02
CA GLY A 536 20.73 29.11 -9.50
C GLY A 536 19.41 28.36 -9.32
N TRP A 537 18.28 29.07 -9.15
CA TRP A 537 16.95 28.39 -9.12
C TRP A 537 16.67 27.57 -10.39
N ARG A 538 17.11 28.06 -11.55
CA ARG A 538 16.98 27.33 -12.83
C ARG A 538 17.82 26.06 -12.87
N GLU A 539 19.01 26.09 -12.28
CA GLU A 539 19.89 24.93 -12.15
C GLU A 539 19.25 23.88 -11.22
N ILE A 540 18.79 24.29 -10.04
CA ILE A 540 18.07 23.43 -9.09
C ILE A 540 16.85 22.78 -9.76
N ALA A 541 16.04 23.57 -10.48
CA ALA A 541 14.87 23.03 -11.18
C ALA A 541 15.24 22.03 -12.29
N ARG A 542 16.36 22.25 -12.99
CA ARG A 542 16.88 21.32 -14.01
C ARG A 542 17.32 19.99 -13.38
N LEU A 543 18.09 20.05 -12.29
CA LEU A 543 18.54 18.87 -11.55
C LEU A 543 17.36 18.07 -10.99
N TRP A 544 16.32 18.76 -10.50
CA TRP A 544 15.12 18.12 -9.99
C TRP A 544 14.33 17.39 -11.06
N ARG A 545 14.25 17.95 -12.28
CA ARG A 545 13.62 17.27 -13.43
C ARG A 545 14.42 16.05 -13.87
N ALA A 546 15.75 16.14 -13.86
CA ALA A 546 16.64 15.04 -14.21
C ALA A 546 16.57 13.87 -13.21
N ARG A 547 16.17 14.13 -11.95
CA ARG A 547 15.97 13.10 -10.91
C ARG A 547 14.80 12.16 -11.20
N GLY A 548 13.77 12.63 -11.91
CA GLY A 548 12.52 11.90 -12.16
C GLY A 548 12.46 11.16 -13.50
N ALA A 549 13.45 11.35 -14.37
CA ALA A 549 13.67 10.59 -15.61
C ALA A 549 14.60 9.41 -15.34
#